data_AF-A0AAE1VPE9-F1
#
_entry.id   AF-A0AAE1VPE9-F1
#
_cell.length_a   1.000
_cell.length_b   1.000
_cell.length_c   1.000
_cell.angle_alpha   90.00
_cell.angle_beta   90.00
_cell.angle_gamma   90.00
#
_symmetry.space_group_name_H-M   'P 1'
#
loop_
_entity.id
_entity.type
_entity.pdbx_description
1 polymer ?
#
loop_
_entity_poly.entity_id
_entity_poly.type
_entity_poly.pdbx_seq_one_letter_code
_entity_poly.pdbx_strand_id
1 'polypeptide(L)'
;MRGFRNSSYFVFVIIFLLHFGVWCNGDTESTMAAPMEKNEINALYSTIQGFVGKWWNGSDLYPDPCGWTPIQGVSCDLFDGFWCVTDLNIGPIHDNSLNCAPNVEFNPNLYTLKHLKSLSFFNCFSPRHHPTSIPTESWEFLASSLESLEFRSNPGLIGQIPSTFGRLIKLQSLVLVENGLYGEMPRNLGNLVNLQRLSLSGNKLNGEIPDTFGGFTQLLICDLSRNSLSGVLPKALFGGLVSLLKLDLSYNKLQGKIPEEISRLKNLTLLDLSNNKLSGGLTKSLQEMTCLEELVLSNNPMGGFLEILDWQNMRKLTTLDLSNMNLTGGIPGSIADLKKLRFLGLNDNKLTGQIPKSLENLPNASTIYLYGNNLTGELQFSEWFYGKMGRRFGVWGNKNVCYPFGLVSTRNVPFGVKICQQELNFIIDLDETKSKLDHGNFVIQDSNSSMGYLSYDNGIWRSLIVELFIVFLLPLN
;
A
#
# COMPACT_ATOMS: atom_id res chain seq x y z
N MET A 1 -14.66 -83.42 76.67
CA MET A 1 -15.22 -83.12 78.00
C MET A 1 -15.18 -81.62 78.23
N ARG A 2 -16.32 -81.02 78.60
CA ARG A 2 -16.53 -79.74 79.33
C ARG A 2 -15.75 -78.50 78.81
N GLY A 3 -16.35 -77.34 78.58
CA GLY A 3 -17.64 -76.81 78.97
C GLY A 3 -17.61 -75.29 78.73
N PHE A 4 -18.81 -74.73 78.53
CA PHE A 4 -19.11 -73.32 78.29
C PHE A 4 -18.54 -72.35 79.34
N ARG A 5 -18.18 -71.13 78.89
CA ARG A 5 -18.70 -69.89 79.49
C ARG A 5 -18.58 -68.69 78.54
N ASN A 6 -19.71 -68.03 78.30
CA ASN A 6 -19.86 -66.75 77.60
C ASN A 6 -19.28 -65.59 78.42
N SER A 7 -18.68 -64.62 77.72
CA SER A 7 -18.70 -63.19 78.06
C SER A 7 -18.71 -62.38 76.77
N SER A 8 -19.75 -61.57 76.58
CA SER A 8 -19.88 -60.63 75.46
C SER A 8 -19.06 -59.37 75.74
N TYR A 9 -18.23 -58.95 74.78
CA TYR A 9 -17.71 -57.58 74.67
C TYR A 9 -17.76 -57.16 73.20
N PHE A 10 -18.39 -56.02 72.94
CA PHE A 10 -18.47 -55.37 71.63
C PHE A 10 -17.06 -54.97 71.17
N VAL A 11 -16.63 -55.39 69.98
CA VAL A 11 -15.38 -54.94 69.35
C VAL A 11 -15.68 -54.48 67.92
N PHE A 12 -15.48 -53.18 67.69
CA PHE A 12 -15.43 -52.56 66.37
C PHE A 12 -14.19 -53.08 65.62
N VAL A 13 -14.41 -53.68 64.44
CA VAL A 13 -13.33 -54.11 63.55
C VAL A 13 -12.87 -52.89 62.74
N ILE A 14 -11.72 -52.34 63.12
CA ILE A 14 -10.96 -51.38 62.32
C ILE A 14 -10.04 -52.18 61.41
N ILE A 15 -10.32 -52.14 60.11
CA ILE A 15 -9.49 -52.78 59.07
C ILE A 15 -8.25 -51.90 58.85
N PHE A 16 -7.09 -52.40 59.27
CA PHE A 16 -5.78 -51.84 58.94
C PHE A 16 -5.45 -52.14 57.47
N LEU A 17 -5.42 -51.10 56.63
CA LEU A 17 -4.82 -51.15 55.29
C LEU A 17 -3.31 -50.94 55.44
N LEU A 18 -2.53 -51.98 55.12
CA LEU A 18 -1.08 -51.99 55.09
C LEU A 18 -0.55 -51.04 54.01
N HIS A 19 0.33 -50.13 54.42
CA HIS A 19 1.14 -49.28 53.55
C HIS A 19 2.09 -50.12 52.69
N PHE A 20 1.87 -50.12 51.38
CA PHE A 20 2.96 -50.30 50.42
C PHE A 20 3.60 -48.94 50.16
N GLY A 21 4.74 -48.70 50.79
CA GLY A 21 5.65 -47.63 50.40
C GLY A 21 6.28 -47.98 49.06
N VAL A 22 5.74 -47.42 47.98
CA VAL A 22 6.46 -47.31 46.71
C VAL A 22 7.25 -46.02 46.78
N TRP A 23 8.57 -46.19 46.88
CA TRP A 23 9.55 -45.13 46.76
C TRP A 23 9.61 -44.73 45.28
N CYS A 24 8.72 -43.83 44.88
CA CYS A 24 8.95 -43.06 43.66
C CYS A 24 10.03 -42.03 44.01
N ASN A 25 11.26 -42.29 43.59
CA ASN A 25 12.14 -41.19 43.21
C ASN A 25 11.33 -40.37 42.22
N GLY A 26 10.91 -39.18 42.64
CA GLY A 26 10.43 -38.19 41.70
C GLY A 26 11.63 -37.84 40.84
N ASP A 27 11.76 -38.51 39.70
CA ASP A 27 12.34 -37.85 38.54
C ASP A 27 11.47 -36.62 38.34
N THR A 28 11.96 -35.49 38.84
CA THR A 28 11.61 -34.21 38.26
C THR A 28 12.11 -34.29 36.83
N GLU A 29 11.30 -34.82 35.92
CA GLU A 29 11.18 -34.22 34.60
C GLU A 29 10.70 -32.78 34.84
N SER A 30 11.62 -31.93 35.29
CA SER A 30 11.62 -30.56 34.84
C SER A 30 11.56 -30.70 33.33
N THR A 31 10.43 -30.34 32.73
CA THR A 31 10.36 -29.97 31.32
C THR A 31 11.65 -29.20 31.05
N MET A 32 12.61 -29.83 30.37
CA MET A 32 13.92 -29.24 30.12
C MET A 32 13.66 -28.12 29.12
N ALA A 33 13.27 -26.95 29.62
CA ALA A 33 13.33 -25.73 28.88
C ALA A 33 14.78 -25.63 28.44
N ALA A 34 15.00 -25.69 27.13
CA ALA A 34 16.32 -25.55 26.55
C ALA A 34 16.98 -24.29 27.14
N PRO A 35 18.22 -24.35 27.64
CA PRO A 35 18.85 -23.17 28.18
C PRO A 35 19.16 -22.19 27.04
N MET A 36 19.10 -20.89 27.33
CA MET A 36 19.69 -19.88 26.44
C MET A 36 21.14 -19.62 26.87
N GLU A 37 22.05 -19.50 25.91
CA GLU A 37 23.43 -19.16 26.22
C GLU A 37 23.55 -17.76 26.84
N LYS A 38 24.42 -17.62 27.85
CA LYS A 38 24.62 -16.33 28.54
C LYS A 38 25.04 -15.20 27.59
N ASN A 39 25.82 -15.52 26.56
CA ASN A 39 26.25 -14.54 25.57
C ASN A 39 25.09 -14.05 24.72
N GLU A 40 24.17 -14.93 24.32
CA GLU A 40 22.95 -14.61 23.58
C GLU A 40 22.02 -13.71 24.41
N ILE A 41 21.80 -14.05 25.68
CA ILE A 41 21.00 -13.23 26.62
C ILE A 41 21.61 -11.82 26.76
N ASN A 42 22.92 -11.74 27.02
CA ASN A 42 23.61 -10.46 27.20
C ASN A 42 23.58 -9.62 25.93
N ALA A 43 23.72 -10.25 24.77
CA ALA A 43 23.62 -9.60 23.48
C ALA A 43 22.23 -9.03 23.24
N LEU A 44 21.18 -9.83 23.51
CA LEU A 44 19.79 -9.39 23.41
C LEU A 44 19.51 -8.19 24.29
N TYR A 45 19.86 -8.26 25.58
CA TYR A 45 19.61 -7.16 26.51
C TYR A 45 20.38 -5.90 26.13
N SER A 46 21.66 -6.03 25.78
CA SER A 46 22.48 -4.88 25.37
C SER A 46 21.92 -4.22 24.11
N THR A 47 21.43 -5.04 23.17
CA THR A 47 20.76 -4.57 21.97
C THR A 47 19.49 -3.80 22.32
N ILE A 48 18.59 -4.39 23.11
CA ILE A 48 17.34 -3.73 23.54
C ILE A 48 17.64 -2.41 24.27
N GLN A 49 18.62 -2.38 25.17
CA GLN A 49 19.02 -1.17 25.89
C GLN A 49 19.49 -0.04 24.98
N GLY A 50 20.06 -0.35 23.81
CA GLY A 50 20.42 0.65 22.80
C GLY A 50 19.19 1.38 22.22
N PHE A 51 18.04 0.70 22.16
CA PHE A 51 16.82 1.25 21.57
C PHE A 51 15.79 1.73 22.59
N VAL A 52 15.69 1.06 23.74
CA VAL A 52 14.69 1.33 24.80
C VAL A 52 15.28 2.23 25.90
N GLY A 53 16.62 2.31 25.99
CA GLY A 53 17.35 3.13 26.93
C GLY A 53 17.81 2.36 28.18
N LYS A 54 18.80 2.93 28.87
CA LYS A 54 19.48 2.30 30.04
C LYS A 54 18.59 2.06 31.26
N TRP A 55 17.42 2.71 31.32
CA TRP A 55 16.44 2.49 32.39
C TRP A 55 15.77 1.12 32.29
N TRP A 56 15.77 0.51 31.10
CA TRP A 56 15.29 -0.84 30.90
C TRP A 56 16.30 -1.84 31.47
N ASN A 57 15.94 -2.44 32.61
CA ASN A 57 16.71 -3.48 33.28
C ASN A 57 16.12 -4.85 32.93
N GLY A 58 16.56 -5.40 31.79
CA GLY A 58 16.02 -6.63 31.22
C GLY A 58 16.26 -7.88 32.06
N SER A 59 17.41 -7.99 32.72
CA SER A 59 17.82 -9.21 33.43
C SER A 59 16.97 -9.52 34.66
N ASP A 60 16.46 -8.49 35.33
CA ASP A 60 15.67 -8.67 36.56
C ASP A 60 14.20 -8.96 36.24
N LEU A 61 13.69 -8.43 35.12
CA LEU A 61 12.29 -8.56 34.70
C LEU A 61 12.04 -9.78 33.78
N TYR A 62 13.06 -10.20 33.02
CA TYR A 62 12.94 -11.22 31.99
C TYR A 62 14.09 -12.23 32.04
N PRO A 63 14.31 -12.94 33.16
CA PRO A 63 15.45 -13.86 33.33
C PRO A 63 15.48 -15.02 32.32
N ASP A 64 14.35 -15.32 31.69
CA ASP A 64 14.21 -16.29 30.61
C ASP A 64 13.38 -15.67 29.45
N PRO A 65 14.02 -14.88 28.56
CA PRO A 65 13.33 -14.09 27.54
C PRO A 65 12.68 -14.92 26.42
N CYS A 66 13.01 -16.21 26.34
CA CYS A 66 12.51 -17.13 25.32
C CYS A 66 11.67 -18.29 25.88
N GLY A 67 11.58 -18.41 27.20
CA GLY A 67 10.71 -19.37 27.88
C GLY A 67 9.65 -18.66 28.71
N TRP A 68 9.79 -18.67 30.02
CA TRP A 68 8.69 -18.34 30.95
C TRP A 68 8.42 -16.83 31.07
N THR A 69 9.38 -15.99 30.72
CA THR A 69 9.26 -14.53 30.80
C THR A 69 9.54 -13.90 29.44
N PRO A 70 8.65 -14.08 28.45
CA PRO A 70 8.88 -13.59 27.10
C PRO A 70 8.90 -12.05 27.06
N ILE A 71 9.79 -11.51 26.22
CA ILE A 71 9.84 -10.08 25.93
C ILE A 71 8.98 -9.82 24.69
N GLN A 72 8.02 -8.90 24.79
CA GLN A 72 7.20 -8.54 23.63
C GLN A 72 8.07 -8.03 22.48
N GLY A 73 7.91 -8.64 21.31
CA GLY A 73 8.69 -8.32 20.12
C GLY A 73 9.98 -9.15 19.97
N VAL A 74 10.31 -10.00 20.95
CA VAL A 74 11.40 -10.98 20.85
C VAL A 74 10.80 -12.37 20.60
N SER A 75 11.29 -13.04 19.57
CA SER A 75 11.00 -14.47 19.32
C SER A 75 12.29 -15.26 19.24
N CYS A 76 12.19 -16.55 19.58
CA CYS A 76 13.35 -17.43 19.65
C CYS A 76 13.01 -18.81 19.09
N ASP A 77 13.97 -19.42 18.42
CA ASP A 77 13.89 -20.80 17.94
C ASP A 77 14.98 -21.64 18.61
N LEU A 78 14.76 -22.96 18.61
CA LEU A 78 15.69 -23.93 19.16
C LEU A 78 16.75 -24.31 18.12
N PHE A 79 18.02 -24.09 18.46
CA PHE A 79 19.18 -24.53 17.67
C PHE A 79 20.13 -25.33 18.56
N ASP A 80 20.45 -26.57 18.16
CA ASP A 80 21.37 -27.45 18.89
C ASP A 80 21.07 -27.59 20.40
N GLY A 81 19.78 -27.52 20.76
CA GLY A 81 19.34 -27.62 22.15
C GLY A 81 19.41 -26.32 22.96
N PHE A 82 19.68 -25.17 22.33
CA PHE A 82 19.68 -23.85 22.93
C PHE A 82 18.65 -22.92 22.29
N TRP A 83 18.00 -22.07 23.08
CA TRP A 83 17.18 -20.99 22.53
C TRP A 83 18.09 -19.91 21.93
N CYS A 84 17.81 -19.50 20.70
CA CYS A 84 18.49 -18.36 20.06
C CYS A 84 17.46 -17.36 19.55
N VAL A 85 17.79 -16.08 19.63
CA VAL A 85 16.90 -15.00 19.19
C VAL A 85 16.82 -15.02 17.67
N THR A 86 15.60 -15.14 17.15
CA THR A 86 15.33 -15.14 15.71
C THR A 86 14.61 -13.89 15.24
N ASP A 87 13.86 -13.23 16.12
CA ASP A 87 13.10 -12.03 15.77
C ASP A 87 13.30 -10.98 16.84
N LEU A 88 13.59 -9.76 16.40
CA LEU A 88 13.69 -8.59 17.26
C LEU A 88 12.90 -7.43 16.64
N ASN A 89 11.77 -7.10 17.25
CA ASN A 89 10.86 -6.06 16.82
C ASN A 89 10.73 -5.00 17.92
N ILE A 90 11.22 -3.79 17.66
CA ILE A 90 11.21 -2.71 18.66
C ILE A 90 10.40 -1.53 18.16
N GLY A 91 9.66 -0.90 19.08
CA GLY A 91 8.78 0.22 18.81
C GLY A 91 7.30 -0.11 19.02
N PRO A 92 6.43 0.91 19.06
CA PRO A 92 5.02 0.79 19.45
C PRO A 92 4.18 0.12 18.36
N ILE A 93 4.39 -1.18 18.18
CA ILE A 93 3.66 -2.05 17.25
C ILE A 93 2.39 -2.60 17.92
N HIS A 94 2.48 -2.88 19.23
CA HIS A 94 1.39 -3.39 20.06
C HIS A 94 1.34 -2.63 21.40
N ASP A 95 0.23 -2.72 22.13
CA ASP A 95 0.02 -1.98 23.39
C ASP A 95 1.12 -2.23 24.46
N ASN A 96 1.73 -3.41 24.45
CA ASN A 96 2.81 -3.80 25.37
C ASN A 96 4.21 -3.83 24.71
N SER A 97 4.36 -3.19 23.54
CA SER A 97 5.66 -3.09 22.88
C SER A 97 6.67 -2.32 23.73
N LEU A 98 7.94 -2.66 23.55
CA LEU A 98 9.03 -1.89 24.12
C LEU A 98 9.07 -0.48 23.49
N ASN A 99 8.84 0.53 24.33
CA ASN A 99 8.89 1.93 23.91
C ASN A 99 10.33 2.39 23.68
N CYS A 100 10.57 3.05 22.55
CA CYS A 100 11.92 3.51 22.21
C CYS A 100 12.32 4.72 23.07
N ALA A 101 13.58 4.79 23.46
CA ALA A 101 14.16 5.95 24.14
C ALA A 101 14.26 7.15 23.19
N PRO A 102 14.39 8.38 23.73
CA PRO A 102 14.68 9.55 22.90
C PRO A 102 16.03 9.46 22.16
N ASN A 103 17.05 8.86 22.77
CA ASN A 103 18.42 8.76 22.23
C ASN A 103 18.72 7.33 21.80
N VAL A 104 18.12 6.92 20.68
CA VAL A 104 18.27 5.58 20.12
C VAL A 104 19.62 5.42 19.42
N GLU A 105 20.33 4.35 19.74
CA GLU A 105 21.61 4.00 19.12
C GLU A 105 21.65 2.52 18.70
N PHE A 106 22.29 2.24 17.56
CA PHE A 106 22.57 0.87 17.14
C PHE A 106 23.71 0.29 17.99
N ASN A 107 23.37 -0.56 18.95
CA ASN A 107 24.35 -1.23 19.79
C ASN A 107 25.12 -2.31 18.97
N PRO A 108 26.47 -2.34 18.98
CA PRO A 108 27.24 -3.36 18.27
C PRO A 108 26.93 -4.81 18.65
N ASN A 109 26.37 -5.04 19.85
CA ASN A 109 25.96 -6.39 20.27
C ASN A 109 24.83 -6.96 19.40
N LEU A 110 24.09 -6.13 18.65
CA LEU A 110 23.12 -6.59 17.66
C LEU A 110 23.72 -7.62 16.69
N TYR A 111 24.95 -7.37 16.24
CA TYR A 111 25.63 -8.20 15.25
C TYR A 111 26.17 -9.52 15.83
N THR A 112 26.01 -9.74 17.15
CA THR A 112 26.38 -11.00 17.81
C THR A 112 25.24 -12.02 17.84
N LEU A 113 24.00 -11.59 17.57
CA LEU A 113 22.81 -12.44 17.46
C LEU A 113 22.81 -13.19 16.12
N LYS A 114 23.66 -14.22 16.01
CA LYS A 114 23.95 -14.91 14.73
C LYS A 114 22.74 -15.63 14.13
N HIS A 115 21.72 -15.93 14.93
CA HIS A 115 20.51 -16.63 14.49
C HIS A 115 19.35 -15.68 14.12
N LEU A 116 19.58 -14.37 14.21
CA LEU A 116 18.55 -13.37 13.93
C LEU A 116 18.08 -13.46 12.47
N LYS A 117 16.81 -13.82 12.27
CA LYS A 117 16.13 -13.91 10.98
C LYS A 117 15.38 -12.63 10.64
N SER A 118 14.80 -11.96 11.63
CA SER A 118 14.00 -10.76 11.44
C SER A 118 14.43 -9.64 12.38
N LEU A 119 14.66 -8.46 11.84
CA LEU A 119 14.93 -7.25 12.62
C LEU A 119 13.99 -6.13 12.16
N SER A 120 13.22 -5.55 13.08
CA SER A 120 12.36 -4.42 12.77
C SER A 120 12.39 -3.29 13.80
N PHE A 121 12.28 -2.06 13.29
CA PHE A 121 12.12 -0.84 14.08
C PHE A 121 10.96 -0.03 13.54
N PHE A 122 9.99 0.26 14.41
CA PHE A 122 8.84 1.10 14.07
C PHE A 122 8.82 2.36 14.94
N ASN A 123 8.79 3.54 14.32
CA ASN A 123 8.63 4.82 15.03
C ASN A 123 9.56 5.01 16.25
N CYS A 124 10.80 4.52 16.18
CA CYS A 124 11.82 4.65 17.21
C CYS A 124 12.71 5.87 17.02
N PHE A 125 13.03 6.26 15.78
CA PHE A 125 13.96 7.37 15.54
C PHE A 125 13.20 8.65 15.26
N SER A 126 13.27 9.60 16.19
CA SER A 126 12.62 10.90 16.09
C SER A 126 13.61 11.99 15.67
N PRO A 127 13.27 12.87 14.71
CA PRO A 127 14.14 13.96 14.28
C PRO A 127 14.39 15.01 15.38
N ARG A 128 13.57 15.01 16.44
CA ARG A 128 13.68 15.97 17.56
C ARG A 128 14.78 15.60 18.56
N HIS A 129 15.15 14.32 18.63
CA HIS A 129 15.89 13.82 19.80
C HIS A 129 17.31 13.34 19.48
N HIS A 130 17.58 12.79 18.29
CA HIS A 130 18.91 12.69 17.68
C HIS A 130 18.77 12.06 16.28
N PRO A 131 19.17 12.72 15.18
CA PRO A 131 19.23 12.05 13.89
C PRO A 131 20.30 10.96 13.90
N THR A 132 19.92 9.73 13.61
CA THR A 132 20.82 8.56 13.66
C THR A 132 20.96 7.97 12.27
N SER A 133 22.18 7.57 11.89
CA SER A 133 22.43 6.83 10.65
C SER A 133 22.46 5.33 10.88
N ILE A 134 22.04 4.56 9.88
CA ILE A 134 22.26 3.11 9.86
C ILE A 134 23.77 2.85 9.83
N PRO A 135 24.34 2.00 10.71
CA PRO A 135 25.76 1.67 10.68
C PRO A 135 26.16 1.10 9.32
N THR A 136 27.35 1.47 8.84
CA THR A 136 27.83 1.07 7.51
C THR A 136 28.55 -0.28 7.51
N GLU A 137 28.91 -0.80 8.68
CA GLU A 137 29.73 -2.01 8.87
C GLU A 137 29.00 -3.05 9.72
N SER A 138 29.58 -4.25 9.85
CA SER A 138 29.11 -5.35 10.70
C SER A 138 27.84 -6.09 10.26
N TRP A 139 27.14 -5.61 9.22
CA TRP A 139 26.00 -6.33 8.63
C TRP A 139 26.39 -7.69 8.05
N GLU A 140 27.65 -7.89 7.65
CA GLU A 140 28.16 -9.18 7.20
C GLU A 140 28.04 -10.30 8.26
N PHE A 141 28.01 -9.96 9.55
CA PHE A 141 27.86 -10.97 10.61
C PHE A 141 26.45 -11.57 10.67
N LEU A 142 25.47 -10.90 10.07
CA LEU A 142 24.08 -11.37 9.95
C LEU A 142 23.78 -11.95 8.56
N ALA A 143 24.77 -12.00 7.66
CA ALA A 143 24.58 -12.43 6.28
C ALA A 143 24.05 -13.86 6.11
N SER A 144 24.37 -14.74 7.06
CA SER A 144 23.99 -16.15 7.04
C SER A 144 22.62 -16.45 7.67
N SER A 145 21.94 -15.46 8.25
CA SER A 145 20.71 -15.68 9.01
C SER A 145 19.60 -14.69 8.69
N LEU A 146 19.91 -13.43 8.42
CA LEU A 146 18.89 -12.39 8.27
C LEU A 146 18.09 -12.56 6.97
N GLU A 147 16.78 -12.73 7.14
CA GLU A 147 15.78 -12.94 6.09
C GLU A 147 14.87 -11.72 5.92
N SER A 148 14.63 -10.95 6.99
CA SER A 148 13.78 -9.75 6.97
C SER A 148 14.42 -8.58 7.72
N LEU A 149 14.45 -7.40 7.09
CA LEU A 149 14.94 -6.16 7.68
C LEU A 149 13.94 -5.04 7.42
N GLU A 150 13.30 -4.52 8.48
CA GLU A 150 12.17 -3.61 8.36
C GLU A 150 12.27 -2.36 9.25
N PHE A 151 12.64 -1.22 8.69
CA PHE A 151 12.64 0.07 9.38
C PHE A 151 11.51 0.95 8.84
N ARG A 152 10.47 1.18 9.64
CA ARG A 152 9.24 1.87 9.23
C ARG A 152 8.96 3.11 10.06
N SER A 153 8.59 4.18 9.37
CA SER A 153 8.14 5.43 9.98
C SER A 153 9.13 5.98 11.01
N ASN A 154 10.43 5.95 10.69
CA ASN A 154 11.51 6.48 11.52
C ASN A 154 12.09 7.77 10.89
N PRO A 155 11.41 8.92 11.02
CA PRO A 155 11.84 10.16 10.37
C PRO A 155 13.21 10.68 10.83
N GLY A 156 13.69 10.27 12.00
CA GLY A 156 15.03 10.56 12.52
C GLY A 156 16.12 9.61 12.01
N LEU A 157 15.78 8.53 11.31
CA LEU A 157 16.73 7.61 10.70
C LEU A 157 17.20 8.17 9.36
N ILE A 158 18.41 8.72 9.32
CA ILE A 158 18.98 9.47 8.20
C ILE A 158 20.21 8.74 7.62
N GLY A 159 20.88 9.37 6.65
CA GLY A 159 22.08 8.83 6.02
C GLY A 159 21.77 8.01 4.77
N GLN A 160 22.80 7.39 4.22
CA GLN A 160 22.70 6.53 3.05
C GLN A 160 22.31 5.10 3.45
N ILE A 161 21.69 4.38 2.53
CA ILE A 161 21.52 2.94 2.68
C ILE A 161 22.92 2.30 2.62
N PRO A 162 23.33 1.49 3.62
CA PRO A 162 24.65 0.87 3.60
C PRO A 162 24.84 -0.08 2.42
N SER A 163 25.96 0.02 1.71
CA SER A 163 26.31 -0.90 0.63
C SER A 163 26.53 -2.34 1.14
N THR A 164 26.88 -2.49 2.41
CA THR A 164 27.04 -3.77 3.11
C THR A 164 25.74 -4.57 3.22
N PHE A 165 24.57 -3.94 3.06
CA PHE A 165 23.29 -4.67 2.95
C PHE A 165 23.32 -5.67 1.79
N GLY A 166 24.09 -5.40 0.72
CA GLY A 166 24.29 -6.33 -0.39
C GLY A 166 25.02 -7.63 -0.02
N ARG A 167 25.51 -7.78 1.21
CA ARG A 167 26.08 -9.03 1.73
C ARG A 167 25.05 -9.93 2.42
N LEU A 168 23.83 -9.45 2.68
CA LEU A 168 22.78 -10.17 3.37
C LEU A 168 22.11 -11.20 2.44
N ILE A 169 22.86 -12.19 1.97
CA ILE A 169 22.45 -13.08 0.86
C ILE A 169 21.18 -13.93 1.13
N LYS A 170 20.77 -14.07 2.39
CA LYS A 170 19.49 -14.71 2.77
C LYS A 170 18.28 -13.77 2.79
N LEU A 171 18.49 -12.47 2.62
CA LEU A 171 17.43 -11.48 2.75
C LEU A 171 16.34 -11.67 1.68
N GLN A 172 15.11 -11.81 2.15
CA GLN A 172 13.89 -11.95 1.36
C GLN A 172 13.04 -10.68 1.41
N SER A 173 13.10 -9.92 2.51
CA SER A 173 12.35 -8.68 2.70
C SER A 173 13.25 -7.54 3.17
N LEU A 174 13.34 -6.47 2.38
CA LEU A 174 13.97 -5.21 2.76
C LEU A 174 12.95 -4.09 2.70
N VAL A 175 12.56 -3.56 3.87
CA VAL A 175 11.54 -2.51 4.01
C VAL A 175 12.11 -1.34 4.77
N LEU A 176 12.39 -0.23 4.11
CA LEU A 176 12.92 1.00 4.71
C LEU A 176 11.95 2.17 4.44
N VAL A 177 10.69 2.03 4.83
CA VAL A 177 9.61 2.96 4.47
C VAL A 177 9.48 4.14 5.42
N GLU A 178 9.20 5.33 4.89
CA GLU A 178 8.94 6.55 5.67
C GLU A 178 10.05 6.92 6.65
N ASN A 179 11.30 6.93 6.17
CA ASN A 179 12.46 7.35 6.94
C ASN A 179 13.08 8.64 6.38
N GLY A 180 14.18 9.08 6.98
CA GLY A 180 14.96 10.24 6.53
C GLY A 180 16.12 9.89 5.60
N LEU A 181 16.15 8.69 5.00
CA LEU A 181 17.28 8.20 4.21
C LEU A 181 17.46 9.02 2.93
N TYR A 182 18.72 9.25 2.53
CA TYR A 182 19.06 10.06 1.36
C TYR A 182 20.26 9.50 0.61
N GLY A 183 20.56 10.07 -0.56
CA GLY A 183 21.66 9.62 -1.42
C GLY A 183 21.22 8.53 -2.40
N GLU A 184 22.19 7.99 -3.12
CA GLU A 184 21.95 6.99 -4.17
C GLU A 184 21.69 5.60 -3.59
N MET A 185 20.90 4.80 -4.30
CA MET A 185 20.71 3.39 -3.96
C MET A 185 22.00 2.59 -4.28
N PRO A 186 22.57 1.84 -3.33
CA PRO A 186 23.80 1.09 -3.58
C PRO A 186 23.61 0.00 -4.63
N ARG A 187 24.50 -0.03 -5.64
CA ARG A 187 24.48 -1.06 -6.69
C ARG A 187 24.60 -2.48 -6.14
N ASN A 188 25.32 -2.66 -5.05
CA ASN A 188 25.53 -3.95 -4.38
C ASN A 188 24.24 -4.56 -3.83
N LEU A 189 23.16 -3.79 -3.64
CA LEU A 189 21.86 -4.37 -3.29
C LEU A 189 21.40 -5.37 -4.34
N GLY A 190 21.78 -5.21 -5.62
CA GLY A 190 21.49 -6.18 -6.70
C GLY A 190 22.01 -7.60 -6.48
N ASN A 191 22.88 -7.83 -5.48
CA ASN A 191 23.35 -9.16 -5.11
C ASN A 191 22.33 -9.98 -4.30
N LEU A 192 21.24 -9.36 -3.82
CA LEU A 192 20.21 -10.00 -3.01
C LEU A 192 19.26 -10.83 -3.87
N VAL A 193 19.76 -11.92 -4.46
CA VAL A 193 19.03 -12.74 -5.44
C VAL A 193 17.78 -13.44 -4.90
N ASN A 194 17.67 -13.58 -3.57
CA ASN A 194 16.52 -14.16 -2.87
C ASN A 194 15.47 -13.12 -2.45
N LEU A 195 15.69 -11.84 -2.77
CA LEU A 195 14.81 -10.76 -2.36
C LEU A 195 13.45 -10.89 -3.06
N GLN A 196 12.39 -10.96 -2.26
CA GLN A 196 10.99 -11.05 -2.70
C GLN A 196 10.25 -9.72 -2.51
N ARG A 197 10.66 -8.91 -1.53
CA ARG A 197 10.09 -7.60 -1.24
C ARG A 197 11.17 -6.54 -1.07
N LEU A 198 11.10 -5.51 -1.90
CA LEU A 198 11.88 -4.28 -1.76
C LEU A 198 10.91 -3.10 -1.63
N SER A 199 10.95 -2.41 -0.50
CA SER A 199 10.12 -1.21 -0.29
C SER A 199 10.95 -0.12 0.38
N LEU A 200 11.26 0.93 -0.38
CA LEU A 200 12.09 2.06 0.03
C LEU A 200 11.30 3.38 -0.03
N SER A 201 9.97 3.31 -0.01
CA SER A 201 9.10 4.45 -0.26
C SER A 201 9.10 5.49 0.85
N GLY A 202 8.84 6.74 0.48
CA GLY A 202 8.74 7.84 1.44
C GLY A 202 10.08 8.24 2.07
N ASN A 203 11.15 8.26 1.27
CA ASN A 203 12.48 8.73 1.67
C ASN A 203 12.92 9.93 0.82
N LYS A 204 14.21 10.30 0.93
CA LYS A 204 14.86 11.35 0.14
C LYS A 204 15.93 10.75 -0.79
N LEU A 205 15.75 9.51 -1.23
CA LEU A 205 16.70 8.83 -2.14
C LEU A 205 16.75 9.56 -3.48
N ASN A 206 17.94 9.63 -4.08
CA ASN A 206 18.20 10.33 -5.33
C ASN A 206 19.08 9.49 -6.28
N GLY A 207 19.53 10.09 -7.38
CA GLY A 207 20.28 9.37 -8.42
C GLY A 207 19.39 8.51 -9.30
N GLU A 208 19.98 7.57 -10.02
CA GLU A 208 19.30 6.65 -10.92
C GLU A 208 18.90 5.35 -10.22
N ILE A 209 17.94 4.62 -10.79
CA ILE A 209 17.66 3.24 -10.38
C ILE A 209 18.82 2.36 -10.89
N PRO A 210 19.55 1.62 -10.04
CA PRO A 210 20.65 0.76 -10.48
C PRO A 210 20.18 -0.30 -11.47
N ASP A 211 20.92 -0.47 -12.56
CA ASP A 211 20.72 -1.55 -13.53
C ASP A 211 20.92 -2.95 -12.90
N THR A 212 21.78 -3.05 -11.89
CA THR A 212 22.00 -4.26 -11.09
C THR A 212 20.74 -4.77 -10.39
N PHE A 213 19.70 -3.95 -10.21
CA PHE A 213 18.42 -4.40 -9.63
C PHE A 213 17.66 -5.36 -10.57
N GLY A 214 18.08 -5.47 -11.84
CA GLY A 214 17.66 -6.57 -12.70
C GLY A 214 18.06 -7.96 -12.16
N GLY A 215 18.96 -8.05 -11.17
CA GLY A 215 19.34 -9.31 -10.52
C GLY A 215 18.28 -9.90 -9.57
N PHE A 216 17.22 -9.16 -9.22
CA PHE A 216 16.19 -9.64 -8.29
C PHE A 216 15.17 -10.58 -8.95
N THR A 217 15.62 -11.76 -9.35
CA THR A 217 14.81 -12.73 -10.11
C THR A 217 13.61 -13.29 -9.34
N GLN A 218 13.63 -13.23 -8.00
CA GLN A 218 12.53 -13.65 -7.12
C GLN A 218 11.65 -12.49 -6.62
N LEU A 219 11.90 -11.26 -7.07
CA LEU A 219 11.18 -10.09 -6.57
C LEU A 219 9.71 -10.14 -6.95
N LEU A 220 8.84 -10.00 -5.96
CA LEU A 220 7.39 -9.96 -6.12
C LEU A 220 6.85 -8.53 -5.99
N ILE A 221 7.44 -7.75 -5.08
CA ILE A 221 7.00 -6.38 -4.76
C ILE A 221 8.20 -5.44 -4.80
N CYS A 222 8.11 -4.41 -5.63
CA CYS A 222 9.06 -3.30 -5.69
C CYS A 222 8.31 -1.98 -5.52
N ASP A 223 8.56 -1.29 -4.41
CA ASP A 223 8.01 0.04 -4.13
C ASP A 223 9.14 1.02 -3.83
N LEU A 224 9.42 1.90 -4.79
CA LEU A 224 10.40 2.98 -4.68
C LEU A 224 9.72 4.36 -4.73
N SER A 225 8.43 4.40 -4.48
CA SER A 225 7.61 5.61 -4.61
C SER A 225 8.01 6.71 -3.63
N ARG A 226 7.59 7.95 -3.89
CA ARG A 226 7.75 9.09 -2.97
C ARG A 226 9.22 9.30 -2.57
N ASN A 227 10.07 9.46 -3.57
CA ASN A 227 11.49 9.74 -3.43
C ASN A 227 11.90 10.89 -4.37
N SER A 228 13.20 11.07 -4.60
CA SER A 228 13.77 12.00 -5.58
C SER A 228 14.57 11.28 -6.67
N LEU A 229 14.21 10.03 -6.99
CA LEU A 229 14.87 9.24 -8.04
C LEU A 229 14.73 9.93 -9.40
N SER A 230 15.79 9.86 -10.21
CA SER A 230 15.93 10.59 -11.47
C SER A 230 16.54 9.69 -12.55
N GLY A 231 16.81 10.25 -13.73
CA GLY A 231 17.30 9.47 -14.87
C GLY A 231 16.18 8.68 -15.56
N VAL A 232 16.58 7.77 -16.45
CA VAL A 232 15.66 6.95 -17.26
C VAL A 232 15.36 5.63 -16.59
N LEU A 233 14.23 5.01 -16.95
CA LEU A 233 13.93 3.64 -16.54
C LEU A 233 14.96 2.67 -17.20
N PRO A 234 15.80 1.97 -16.41
CA PRO A 234 16.86 1.12 -16.95
C PRO A 234 16.27 -0.14 -17.61
N LYS A 235 16.62 -0.39 -18.88
CA LYS A 235 16.15 -1.55 -19.64
C LYS A 235 16.49 -2.89 -18.98
N ALA A 236 17.67 -2.98 -18.36
CA ALA A 236 18.15 -4.18 -17.69
C ALA A 236 17.26 -4.63 -16.53
N LEU A 237 16.61 -3.68 -15.84
CA LEU A 237 15.68 -3.94 -14.75
C LEU A 237 14.55 -4.87 -15.20
N PHE A 238 13.89 -4.53 -16.31
CA PHE A 238 12.75 -5.30 -16.82
C PHE A 238 13.16 -6.64 -17.46
N GLY A 239 14.46 -6.87 -17.68
CA GLY A 239 14.97 -8.14 -18.18
C GLY A 239 14.97 -9.26 -17.14
N GLY A 240 15.15 -8.94 -15.85
CA GLY A 240 15.33 -9.95 -14.81
C GLY A 240 14.23 -10.03 -13.75
N LEU A 241 13.38 -9.01 -13.61
CA LEU A 241 12.26 -8.99 -12.65
C LEU A 241 11.05 -9.84 -13.11
N VAL A 242 11.30 -11.07 -13.56
CA VAL A 242 10.29 -11.94 -14.20
C VAL A 242 9.16 -12.39 -13.27
N SER A 243 9.40 -12.40 -11.96
CA SER A 243 8.44 -12.79 -10.92
C SER A 243 7.58 -11.63 -10.41
N LEU A 244 7.84 -10.40 -10.86
CA LEU A 244 7.28 -9.19 -10.26
C LEU A 244 5.75 -9.10 -10.44
N LEU A 245 5.07 -8.83 -9.34
CA LEU A 245 3.61 -8.64 -9.27
C LEU A 245 3.23 -7.17 -9.14
N LYS A 246 4.02 -6.40 -8.38
CA LYS A 246 3.75 -4.98 -8.10
C LYS A 246 4.99 -4.13 -8.31
N LEU A 247 4.85 -3.08 -9.12
CA LEU A 247 5.86 -2.06 -9.32
C LEU A 247 5.26 -0.68 -9.10
N ASP A 248 5.74 0.00 -8.05
CA ASP A 248 5.39 1.39 -7.77
C ASP A 248 6.67 2.26 -7.78
N LEU A 249 6.75 3.15 -8.77
CA LEU A 249 7.80 4.15 -8.92
C LEU A 249 7.23 5.58 -8.89
N SER A 250 6.01 5.73 -8.39
CA SER A 250 5.27 6.99 -8.40
C SER A 250 5.94 8.07 -7.56
N TYR A 251 5.61 9.34 -7.81
CA TYR A 251 6.13 10.48 -7.04
C TYR A 251 7.66 10.52 -6.99
N ASN A 252 8.29 10.56 -8.16
CA ASN A 252 9.73 10.68 -8.35
C ASN A 252 10.03 11.74 -9.44
N LYS A 253 11.26 11.78 -9.93
CA LYS A 253 11.73 12.67 -11.00
C LYS A 253 12.22 11.87 -12.22
N LEU A 254 11.71 10.64 -12.41
CA LEU A 254 12.09 9.77 -13.53
C LEU A 254 11.66 10.39 -14.85
N GLN A 255 12.49 10.24 -15.88
CA GLN A 255 12.30 10.89 -17.17
C GLN A 255 12.53 9.95 -18.36
N GLY A 256 12.28 10.44 -19.56
CA GLY A 256 12.42 9.67 -20.80
C GLY A 256 11.23 8.73 -21.03
N LYS A 257 11.42 7.78 -21.95
CA LYS A 257 10.35 6.86 -22.39
C LYS A 257 10.21 5.65 -21.49
N ILE A 258 9.00 5.09 -21.45
CA ILE A 258 8.80 3.73 -20.95
C ILE A 258 9.51 2.76 -21.92
N PRO A 259 10.49 1.97 -21.45
CA PRO A 259 11.21 1.03 -22.31
C PRO A 259 10.30 -0.13 -22.75
N GLU A 260 10.49 -0.61 -23.97
CA GLU A 260 9.70 -1.71 -24.55
C GLU A 260 9.87 -3.01 -23.75
N GLU A 261 11.04 -3.16 -23.11
CA GLU A 261 11.37 -4.29 -22.25
C GLU A 261 10.41 -4.45 -21.05
N ILE A 262 9.61 -3.42 -20.71
CA ILE A 262 8.58 -3.52 -19.66
C ILE A 262 7.57 -4.65 -19.92
N SER A 263 7.33 -5.02 -21.19
CA SER A 263 6.41 -6.10 -21.52
C SER A 263 6.88 -7.49 -21.08
N ARG A 264 8.14 -7.63 -20.66
CA ARG A 264 8.69 -8.88 -20.10
C ARG A 264 8.12 -9.19 -18.71
N LEU A 265 7.56 -8.20 -18.01
CA LEU A 265 6.93 -8.39 -16.71
C LEU A 265 5.54 -9.05 -16.85
N LYS A 266 5.49 -10.31 -17.29
CA LYS A 266 4.25 -11.03 -17.63
C LYS A 266 3.34 -11.31 -16.45
N ASN A 267 3.87 -11.29 -15.23
CA ASN A 267 3.11 -11.53 -14.00
C ASN A 267 2.63 -10.23 -13.32
N LEU A 268 3.00 -9.06 -13.85
CA LEU A 268 2.71 -7.79 -13.20
C LEU A 268 1.20 -7.53 -13.19
N THR A 269 0.66 -7.24 -12.02
CA THR A 269 -0.74 -6.88 -11.81
C THR A 269 -0.91 -5.39 -11.53
N LEU A 270 0.09 -4.72 -10.96
CA LEU A 270 0.07 -3.29 -10.67
C LEU A 270 1.33 -2.61 -11.21
N LEU A 271 1.11 -1.58 -12.03
CA LEU A 271 2.14 -0.65 -12.50
C LEU A 271 1.71 0.80 -12.18
N ASP A 272 2.40 1.43 -11.25
CA ASP A 272 2.26 2.85 -10.95
C ASP A 272 3.56 3.61 -11.28
N LEU A 273 3.48 4.48 -12.28
CA LEU A 273 4.55 5.40 -12.70
C LEU A 273 4.12 6.86 -12.57
N SER A 274 3.02 7.13 -11.88
CA SER A 274 2.41 8.45 -11.80
C SER A 274 3.33 9.49 -11.16
N ASN A 275 3.07 10.77 -11.42
CA ASN A 275 3.80 11.88 -10.80
C ASN A 275 5.32 11.79 -11.04
N ASN A 276 5.69 11.69 -12.31
CA ASN A 276 7.08 11.68 -12.79
C ASN A 276 7.23 12.67 -13.97
N LYS A 277 8.33 12.59 -14.71
CA LYS A 277 8.63 13.39 -15.90
C LYS A 277 8.74 12.51 -17.15
N LEU A 278 8.02 11.39 -17.20
CA LEU A 278 8.05 10.46 -18.33
C LEU A 278 7.45 11.09 -19.58
N SER A 279 8.04 10.78 -20.73
CA SER A 279 7.71 11.35 -22.04
C SER A 279 7.73 10.27 -23.13
N GLY A 280 7.41 10.62 -24.39
CA GLY A 280 7.56 9.70 -25.53
C GLY A 280 6.33 8.84 -25.85
N GLY A 281 5.19 9.12 -25.22
CA GLY A 281 3.90 8.49 -25.49
C GLY A 281 3.73 7.06 -24.93
N LEU A 282 2.53 6.52 -25.13
CA LEU A 282 2.22 5.12 -24.85
C LEU A 282 2.91 4.21 -25.86
N THR A 283 3.37 3.03 -25.43
CA THR A 283 4.07 2.06 -26.29
C THR A 283 3.26 0.79 -26.48
N LYS A 284 3.35 0.16 -27.67
CA LYS A 284 2.72 -1.14 -27.97
C LYS A 284 3.20 -2.27 -27.06
N SER A 285 4.26 -2.11 -26.29
CA SER A 285 4.68 -3.09 -25.29
C SER A 285 3.67 -3.21 -24.15
N LEU A 286 2.94 -2.14 -23.81
CA LEU A 286 1.99 -2.14 -22.69
C LEU A 286 0.83 -3.12 -22.90
N GLN A 287 0.32 -3.26 -24.14
CA GLN A 287 -0.78 -4.19 -24.43
C GLN A 287 -0.37 -5.68 -24.30
N GLU A 288 0.94 -5.99 -24.26
CA GLU A 288 1.44 -7.35 -24.08
C GLU A 288 1.48 -7.78 -22.60
N MET A 289 1.19 -6.86 -21.67
CA MET A 289 1.15 -7.11 -20.22
C MET A 289 -0.25 -7.61 -19.82
N THR A 290 -0.60 -8.81 -20.26
CA THR A 290 -1.97 -9.37 -20.19
C THR A 290 -2.46 -9.67 -18.76
N CYS A 291 -1.57 -9.68 -17.77
CA CYS A 291 -1.92 -9.83 -16.36
C CYS A 291 -2.25 -8.52 -15.65
N LEU A 292 -2.01 -7.37 -16.29
CA LEU A 292 -2.12 -6.07 -15.65
C LEU A 292 -3.57 -5.75 -15.25
N GLU A 293 -3.76 -5.41 -13.98
CA GLU A 293 -5.05 -5.05 -13.38
C GLU A 293 -5.12 -3.55 -13.09
N GLU A 294 -3.99 -2.93 -12.78
CA GLU A 294 -3.89 -1.50 -12.46
C GLU A 294 -2.75 -0.86 -13.27
N LEU A 295 -3.11 0.10 -14.11
CA LEU A 295 -2.16 0.93 -14.87
C LEU A 295 -2.38 2.39 -14.51
N VAL A 296 -1.43 2.97 -13.78
CA VAL A 296 -1.48 4.36 -13.32
C VAL A 296 -0.26 5.10 -13.88
N LEU A 297 -0.49 5.96 -14.87
CA LEU A 297 0.55 6.75 -15.55
C LEU A 297 0.34 8.26 -15.38
N SER A 298 -0.67 8.67 -14.60
CA SER A 298 -1.12 10.04 -14.47
C SER A 298 -0.03 11.02 -14.04
N ASN A 299 -0.20 12.29 -14.41
CA ASN A 299 0.75 13.37 -14.09
C ASN A 299 2.15 13.09 -14.66
N ASN A 300 2.23 12.76 -15.94
CA ASN A 300 3.47 12.64 -16.71
C ASN A 300 3.32 13.32 -18.07
N PRO A 301 4.28 14.11 -18.57
CA PRO A 301 4.19 14.75 -19.88
C PRO A 301 4.39 13.77 -21.06
N MET A 302 3.66 12.65 -21.09
CA MET A 302 3.83 11.58 -22.07
C MET A 302 3.51 12.01 -23.50
N GLY A 303 2.41 12.75 -23.70
CA GLY A 303 1.87 13.00 -25.03
C GLY A 303 1.42 11.71 -25.72
N GLY A 304 1.30 11.76 -27.05
CA GLY A 304 0.83 10.61 -27.84
C GLY A 304 -0.69 10.46 -27.83
N PHE A 305 -1.17 9.32 -28.32
CA PHE A 305 -2.59 9.05 -28.58
C PHE A 305 -2.98 7.64 -28.13
N LEU A 306 -4.24 7.46 -27.75
CA LEU A 306 -4.77 6.22 -27.19
C LEU A 306 -4.96 5.10 -28.25
N GLU A 307 -5.10 5.46 -29.53
CA GLU A 307 -5.29 4.52 -30.66
C GLU A 307 -4.06 3.64 -30.94
N ILE A 308 -2.89 3.95 -30.35
CA ILE A 308 -1.68 3.13 -30.52
C ILE A 308 -1.83 1.74 -29.88
N LEU A 309 -2.72 1.61 -28.90
CA LEU A 309 -2.96 0.39 -28.15
C LEU A 309 -4.22 -0.33 -28.64
N ASP A 310 -4.11 -1.65 -28.77
CA ASP A 310 -5.26 -2.53 -28.87
C ASP A 310 -5.74 -2.92 -27.46
N TRP A 311 -6.67 -2.12 -26.96
CA TRP A 311 -7.26 -2.25 -25.62
C TRP A 311 -7.92 -3.61 -25.38
N GLN A 312 -8.29 -4.35 -26.43
CA GLN A 312 -8.87 -5.69 -26.30
C GLN A 312 -7.91 -6.71 -25.68
N ASN A 313 -6.60 -6.44 -25.67
CA ASN A 313 -5.60 -7.33 -25.08
C ASN A 313 -5.44 -7.15 -23.57
N MET A 314 -5.87 -6.01 -23.00
CA MET A 314 -5.66 -5.66 -21.59
C MET A 314 -6.86 -6.00 -20.70
N ARG A 315 -7.49 -7.15 -20.94
CA ARG A 315 -8.83 -7.51 -20.41
C ARG A 315 -8.92 -7.60 -18.88
N LYS A 316 -7.79 -7.71 -18.19
CA LYS A 316 -7.76 -7.77 -16.72
C LYS A 316 -7.82 -6.40 -16.05
N LEU A 317 -7.63 -5.31 -16.80
CA LEU A 317 -7.63 -3.96 -16.24
C LEU A 317 -8.92 -3.65 -15.47
N THR A 318 -8.73 -3.22 -14.24
CA THR A 318 -9.74 -2.70 -13.32
C THR A 318 -9.55 -1.20 -13.09
N THR A 319 -8.30 -0.72 -13.11
CA THR A 319 -7.96 0.70 -12.96
C THR A 319 -7.08 1.12 -14.13
N LEU A 320 -7.53 2.14 -14.86
CA LEU A 320 -6.74 2.83 -15.88
C LEU A 320 -6.77 4.33 -15.58
N ASP A 321 -5.64 4.87 -15.11
CA ASP A 321 -5.48 6.30 -14.88
C ASP A 321 -4.39 6.88 -15.79
N LEU A 322 -4.85 7.63 -16.79
CA LEU A 322 -4.04 8.37 -17.74
C LEU A 322 -4.31 9.88 -17.66
N SER A 323 -4.72 10.37 -16.48
CA SER A 323 -5.05 11.78 -16.29
C SER A 323 -3.80 12.67 -16.35
N ASN A 324 -3.96 13.90 -16.84
CA ASN A 324 -2.89 14.89 -16.91
C ASN A 324 -1.62 14.38 -17.61
N MET A 325 -1.78 13.87 -18.84
CA MET A 325 -0.70 13.24 -19.61
C MET A 325 -0.33 13.95 -20.92
N ASN A 326 -0.94 15.10 -21.23
CA ASN A 326 -0.85 15.77 -22.53
C ASN A 326 -1.29 14.89 -23.73
N LEU A 327 -2.12 13.87 -23.50
CA LEU A 327 -2.62 12.98 -24.56
C LEU A 327 -3.45 13.76 -25.58
N THR A 328 -3.33 13.42 -26.85
CA THR A 328 -4.08 14.01 -27.98
C THR A 328 -4.86 12.93 -28.74
N GLY A 329 -5.66 13.35 -29.71
CA GLY A 329 -6.48 12.44 -30.52
C GLY A 329 -7.78 12.04 -29.83
N GLY A 330 -8.49 11.10 -30.45
CA GLY A 330 -9.78 10.59 -29.98
C GLY A 330 -9.67 9.58 -28.85
N ILE A 331 -10.78 9.40 -28.12
CA ILE A 331 -10.96 8.25 -27.22
C ILE A 331 -11.40 7.06 -28.07
N PRO A 332 -10.63 5.96 -28.16
CA PRO A 332 -11.01 4.81 -28.97
C PRO A 332 -12.17 4.04 -28.33
N GLY A 333 -13.14 3.64 -29.17
CA GLY A 333 -14.30 2.87 -28.72
C GLY A 333 -13.97 1.50 -28.13
N SER A 334 -12.80 0.94 -28.46
CA SER A 334 -12.29 -0.34 -27.94
C SER A 334 -11.95 -0.33 -26.45
N ILE A 335 -11.86 0.83 -25.80
CA ILE A 335 -11.79 0.91 -24.33
C ILE A 335 -13.00 0.23 -23.69
N ALA A 336 -14.16 0.20 -24.38
CA ALA A 336 -15.35 -0.51 -23.93
C ALA A 336 -15.18 -2.04 -23.83
N ASP A 337 -14.10 -2.60 -24.39
CA ASP A 337 -13.80 -4.03 -24.31
C ASP A 337 -13.13 -4.44 -22.99
N LEU A 338 -12.71 -3.47 -22.18
CA LEU A 338 -12.17 -3.67 -20.83
C LEU A 338 -13.29 -4.01 -19.84
N LYS A 339 -13.86 -5.21 -19.94
CA LYS A 339 -15.07 -5.59 -19.18
C LYS A 339 -14.88 -5.60 -17.65
N LYS A 340 -13.65 -5.65 -17.14
CA LYS A 340 -13.35 -5.55 -15.70
C LYS A 340 -13.12 -4.12 -15.21
N LEU A 341 -13.08 -3.14 -16.11
CA LEU A 341 -12.71 -1.76 -15.77
C LEU A 341 -13.72 -1.14 -14.81
N ARG A 342 -13.21 -0.63 -13.69
CA ARG A 342 -13.95 0.06 -12.63
C ARG A 342 -13.67 1.56 -12.62
N PHE A 343 -12.42 1.94 -12.91
CA PHE A 343 -11.97 3.32 -12.94
C PHE A 343 -11.30 3.64 -14.28
N LEU A 344 -11.77 4.71 -14.93
CA LEU A 344 -11.17 5.29 -16.13
C LEU A 344 -10.89 6.79 -15.90
N GLY A 345 -9.63 7.15 -15.74
CA GLY A 345 -9.17 8.54 -15.67
C GLY A 345 -8.52 8.96 -16.99
N LEU A 346 -9.15 9.87 -17.74
CA LEU A 346 -8.60 10.52 -18.93
C LEU A 346 -8.67 12.05 -18.82
N ASN A 347 -9.00 12.58 -17.65
CA ASN A 347 -9.17 14.02 -17.42
C ASN A 347 -7.87 14.80 -17.59
N ASP A 348 -8.01 16.10 -17.81
CA ASP A 348 -6.92 17.07 -17.90
C ASP A 348 -5.89 16.72 -19.00
N ASN A 349 -6.38 16.23 -20.14
CA ASN A 349 -5.57 15.97 -21.33
C ASN A 349 -5.94 16.96 -22.46
N LYS A 350 -5.45 16.69 -23.68
CA LYS A 350 -5.77 17.43 -24.90
C LYS A 350 -6.57 16.57 -25.88
N LEU A 351 -7.37 15.63 -25.35
CA LEU A 351 -8.18 14.72 -26.16
C LEU A 351 -9.23 15.51 -26.95
N THR A 352 -9.50 15.06 -28.17
CA THR A 352 -10.43 15.68 -29.12
C THR A 352 -11.44 14.67 -29.64
N GLY A 353 -12.36 15.12 -30.49
CA GLY A 353 -13.38 14.25 -31.09
C GLY A 353 -14.52 13.92 -30.13
N GLN A 354 -15.38 13.00 -30.57
CA GLN A 354 -16.59 12.62 -29.83
C GLN A 354 -16.29 11.56 -28.77
N ILE A 355 -17.07 11.59 -27.69
CA ILE A 355 -17.01 10.55 -26.66
C ILE A 355 -17.73 9.30 -27.20
N PRO A 356 -17.06 8.13 -27.28
CA PRO A 356 -17.68 6.93 -27.81
C PRO A 356 -18.87 6.49 -26.97
N LYS A 357 -20.03 6.32 -27.62
CA LYS A 357 -21.23 5.74 -26.98
C LYS A 357 -20.97 4.32 -26.45
N SER A 358 -20.00 3.60 -27.00
CA SER A 358 -19.61 2.27 -26.53
C SER A 358 -19.16 2.25 -25.06
N LEU A 359 -18.73 3.37 -24.48
CA LEU A 359 -18.38 3.46 -23.05
C LEU A 359 -19.56 3.11 -22.13
N GLU A 360 -20.79 3.22 -22.61
CA GLU A 360 -22.00 2.76 -21.91
C GLU A 360 -21.96 1.26 -21.61
N ASN A 361 -21.29 0.49 -22.47
CA ASN A 361 -21.23 -0.98 -22.42
C ASN A 361 -20.16 -1.51 -21.46
N LEU A 362 -19.57 -0.65 -20.61
CA LEU A 362 -18.66 -1.05 -19.54
C LEU A 362 -19.48 -1.54 -18.33
N PRO A 363 -19.55 -2.86 -18.08
CA PRO A 363 -20.49 -3.40 -17.10
C PRO A 363 -20.10 -3.00 -15.66
N ASN A 364 -18.81 -3.00 -15.36
CA ASN A 364 -18.26 -2.79 -14.02
C ASN A 364 -17.79 -1.35 -13.76
N ALA A 365 -17.95 -0.43 -14.73
CA ALA A 365 -17.50 0.94 -14.57
C ALA A 365 -18.23 1.60 -13.39
N SER A 366 -17.43 2.13 -12.47
CA SER A 366 -17.88 2.90 -11.32
C SER A 366 -17.58 4.39 -11.49
N THR A 367 -16.47 4.71 -12.17
CA THR A 367 -15.98 6.08 -12.35
C THR A 367 -15.34 6.23 -13.74
N ILE A 368 -15.74 7.29 -14.45
CA ILE A 368 -15.22 7.70 -15.76
C ILE A 368 -15.01 9.22 -15.72
N TYR A 369 -13.76 9.66 -15.75
CA TYR A 369 -13.39 11.08 -15.75
C TYR A 369 -12.77 11.48 -17.09
N LEU A 370 -13.47 12.35 -17.80
CA LEU A 370 -13.11 12.90 -19.12
C LEU A 370 -13.03 14.44 -19.09
N TYR A 371 -13.20 15.06 -17.92
CA TYR A 371 -13.23 16.50 -17.78
C TYR A 371 -11.89 17.17 -18.14
N GLY A 372 -11.91 18.47 -18.43
CA GLY A 372 -10.68 19.22 -18.71
C GLY A 372 -9.99 18.81 -20.02
N ASN A 373 -10.75 18.40 -21.03
CA ASN A 373 -10.26 18.06 -22.37
C ASN A 373 -10.82 19.03 -23.44
N ASN A 374 -10.59 18.73 -24.72
CA ASN A 374 -11.17 19.42 -25.87
C ASN A 374 -12.13 18.50 -26.67
N LEU A 375 -12.88 17.66 -25.95
CA LEU A 375 -13.88 16.76 -26.53
C LEU A 375 -15.05 17.57 -27.10
N THR A 376 -15.75 16.98 -28.06
CA THR A 376 -16.85 17.61 -28.78
C THR A 376 -18.04 16.68 -28.95
N GLY A 377 -19.16 17.21 -29.42
CA GLY A 377 -20.32 16.42 -29.83
C GLY A 377 -21.35 16.20 -28.73
N GLU A 378 -22.37 15.43 -29.07
CA GLU A 378 -23.55 15.23 -28.25
C GLU A 378 -23.44 13.97 -27.40
N LEU A 379 -23.78 14.08 -26.11
CA LEU A 379 -23.80 12.95 -25.19
C LEU A 379 -25.08 12.14 -25.34
N GLN A 380 -25.05 11.12 -26.22
CA GLN A 380 -26.20 10.26 -26.53
C GLN A 380 -26.23 8.94 -25.71
N PHE A 381 -25.86 8.99 -24.43
CA PHE A 381 -25.95 7.86 -23.49
C PHE A 381 -27.38 7.65 -22.99
N SER A 382 -27.74 6.44 -22.54
CA SER A 382 -29.06 6.22 -21.94
C SER A 382 -29.24 6.92 -20.59
N GLU A 383 -30.49 7.17 -20.23
CA GLU A 383 -30.86 7.65 -18.90
C GLU A 383 -30.36 6.72 -17.79
N TRP A 384 -30.42 5.40 -17.99
CA TRP A 384 -29.91 4.42 -17.02
C TRP A 384 -28.41 4.62 -16.76
N PHE A 385 -27.63 4.87 -17.81
CA PHE A 385 -26.20 5.11 -17.67
C PHE A 385 -25.93 6.37 -16.83
N TYR A 386 -26.61 7.47 -17.12
CA TYR A 386 -26.45 8.68 -16.34
C TYR A 386 -26.89 8.50 -14.88
N GLY A 387 -28.00 7.79 -14.63
CA GLY A 387 -28.46 7.48 -13.28
C GLY A 387 -27.47 6.59 -12.51
N LYS A 388 -26.90 5.57 -13.15
CA LYS A 388 -25.88 4.68 -12.57
C LYS A 388 -24.62 5.47 -12.19
N MET A 389 -24.14 6.30 -13.10
CA MET A 389 -22.86 6.99 -12.94
C MET A 389 -22.95 8.22 -12.04
N GLY A 390 -24.03 9.01 -12.16
CA GLY A 390 -24.19 10.28 -11.46
C GLY A 390 -22.97 11.19 -11.66
N ARG A 391 -22.45 11.74 -10.55
CA ARG A 391 -21.25 12.60 -10.56
C ARG A 391 -19.95 11.86 -10.90
N ARG A 392 -19.97 10.52 -10.94
CA ARG A 392 -18.80 9.71 -11.29
C ARG A 392 -18.58 9.59 -12.79
N PHE A 393 -19.49 10.12 -13.62
CA PHE A 393 -19.23 10.39 -15.04
C PHE A 393 -18.95 11.89 -15.22
N GLY A 394 -17.67 12.24 -15.22
CA GLY A 394 -17.24 13.64 -15.24
C GLY A 394 -16.81 14.11 -16.61
N VAL A 395 -17.60 14.97 -17.25
CA VAL A 395 -17.35 15.48 -18.61
C VAL A 395 -17.22 17.01 -18.66
N TRP A 396 -17.35 17.69 -17.51
CA TRP A 396 -17.27 19.16 -17.43
C TRP A 396 -15.93 19.72 -17.95
N GLY A 397 -15.89 21.01 -18.27
CA GLY A 397 -14.69 21.64 -18.82
C GLY A 397 -14.40 21.33 -20.29
N ASN A 398 -15.19 20.47 -20.95
CA ASN A 398 -15.19 20.31 -22.40
C ASN A 398 -16.19 21.30 -23.03
N LYS A 399 -15.70 22.38 -23.67
CA LYS A 399 -16.56 23.51 -24.12
C LYS A 399 -17.58 23.15 -25.18
N ASN A 400 -17.26 22.17 -26.04
CA ASN A 400 -18.05 21.81 -27.22
C ASN A 400 -18.83 20.50 -27.03
N VAL A 401 -18.95 20.04 -25.78
CA VAL A 401 -19.81 18.90 -25.42
C VAL A 401 -21.14 19.44 -24.91
N CYS A 402 -22.22 18.87 -25.41
CA CYS A 402 -23.57 19.14 -24.94
C CYS A 402 -24.36 17.84 -24.79
N TYR A 403 -25.48 17.88 -24.07
CA TYR A 403 -26.41 16.75 -24.02
C TYR A 403 -27.76 17.13 -24.62
N PRO A 404 -28.43 16.18 -25.28
CA PRO A 404 -29.73 16.42 -25.91
C PRO A 404 -30.87 16.51 -24.87
N PHE A 405 -31.82 17.41 -25.13
CA PHE A 405 -33.02 17.71 -24.37
C PHE A 405 -34.09 16.65 -24.63
N GLY A 406 -34.70 16.13 -23.57
CA GLY A 406 -35.78 15.12 -23.67
C GLY A 406 -35.31 13.65 -23.67
N LEU A 407 -34.00 13.39 -23.75
CA LEU A 407 -33.45 12.02 -23.59
C LEU A 407 -33.21 11.62 -22.13
N VAL A 408 -33.27 12.57 -21.19
CA VAL A 408 -32.84 12.36 -19.81
C VAL A 408 -33.77 13.10 -18.84
N SER A 409 -34.27 12.41 -17.81
CA SER A 409 -35.01 13.05 -16.71
C SER A 409 -34.17 14.15 -16.06
N THR A 410 -34.80 15.20 -15.55
CA THR A 410 -34.12 16.33 -14.86
C THR A 410 -33.23 15.89 -13.69
N ARG A 411 -33.45 14.69 -13.15
CA ARG A 411 -32.64 14.11 -12.06
C ARG A 411 -31.34 13.44 -12.52
N ASN A 412 -31.26 13.02 -13.77
CA ASN A 412 -30.15 12.20 -14.29
C ASN A 412 -29.30 12.97 -15.31
N VAL A 413 -29.29 14.30 -15.27
CA VAL A 413 -28.51 15.11 -16.22
C VAL A 413 -26.99 14.99 -15.99
N PRO A 414 -26.18 14.97 -17.07
CA PRO A 414 -24.72 14.94 -16.92
C PRO A 414 -24.22 16.21 -16.22
N PHE A 415 -23.50 16.01 -15.12
CA PHE A 415 -23.07 17.10 -14.25
C PHE A 415 -22.11 18.06 -14.97
N GLY A 416 -22.41 19.36 -14.95
CA GLY A 416 -21.55 20.41 -15.50
C GLY A 416 -21.49 20.48 -17.03
N VAL A 417 -22.41 19.81 -17.74
CA VAL A 417 -22.54 19.86 -19.20
C VAL A 417 -23.78 20.69 -19.58
N LYS A 418 -23.72 21.44 -20.68
CA LYS A 418 -24.84 22.29 -21.16
C LYS A 418 -25.77 21.51 -22.10
N ILE A 419 -27.02 21.97 -22.22
CA ILE A 419 -27.96 21.48 -23.25
C ILE A 419 -27.48 21.94 -24.63
N CYS A 420 -27.73 21.13 -25.67
CA CYS A 420 -27.36 21.48 -27.04
C CYS A 420 -28.15 22.70 -27.56
N GLN A 421 -27.44 23.66 -28.18
CA GLN A 421 -28.04 24.94 -28.60
C GLN A 421 -29.17 24.80 -29.63
N GLN A 422 -29.09 23.80 -30.51
CA GLN A 422 -30.12 23.54 -31.53
C GLN A 422 -31.48 23.21 -30.90
N GLU A 423 -31.48 22.59 -29.71
CA GLU A 423 -32.70 22.27 -28.98
C GLU A 423 -33.19 23.41 -28.10
N LEU A 424 -32.31 24.31 -27.65
CA LEU A 424 -32.75 25.56 -27.01
C LEU A 424 -33.59 26.40 -27.97
N ASN A 425 -33.21 26.48 -29.25
CA ASN A 425 -34.01 27.17 -30.26
C ASN A 425 -35.38 26.49 -30.45
N PHE A 426 -35.44 25.15 -30.40
CA PHE A 426 -36.70 24.41 -30.40
C PHE A 426 -37.55 24.67 -29.16
N ILE A 427 -36.96 24.81 -27.97
CA ILE A 427 -37.67 25.18 -26.75
C ILE A 427 -38.24 26.59 -26.88
N ILE A 428 -37.45 27.54 -27.41
CA ILE A 428 -37.90 28.92 -27.65
C ILE A 428 -39.03 28.94 -28.69
N ASP A 429 -38.91 28.19 -29.79
CA ASP A 429 -39.98 28.05 -30.80
C ASP A 429 -41.23 27.32 -30.26
N LEU A 430 -41.06 26.35 -29.35
CA LEU A 430 -42.16 25.67 -28.66
C LEU A 430 -42.87 26.56 -27.64
N ASP A 431 -42.13 27.47 -26.99
CA ASP A 431 -42.70 28.47 -26.09
C ASP A 431 -43.40 29.59 -26.90
N GLU A 432 -42.86 29.96 -28.06
CA GLU A 432 -43.52 30.87 -29.01
C GLU A 432 -44.76 30.25 -29.70
N THR A 433 -44.80 28.93 -29.89
CA THR A 433 -45.99 28.24 -30.42
C THR A 433 -47.02 27.90 -29.33
N LYS A 434 -46.59 27.68 -28.08
CA LYS A 434 -47.50 27.64 -26.92
C LYS A 434 -48.10 29.02 -26.62
N SER A 435 -47.34 30.11 -26.78
CA SER A 435 -47.88 31.47 -26.62
C SER A 435 -48.89 31.87 -27.71
N LYS A 436 -48.95 31.14 -28.83
CA LYS A 436 -50.00 31.27 -29.86
C LYS A 436 -51.23 30.38 -29.62
N LEU A 437 -51.19 29.46 -28.66
CA LEU A 437 -52.31 28.56 -28.32
C LEU A 437 -52.87 28.80 -26.90
N ASP A 438 -52.31 29.72 -26.13
CA ASP A 438 -52.86 30.12 -24.83
C ASP A 438 -53.14 31.63 -24.80
N HIS A 439 -54.29 32.02 -25.36
CA HIS A 439 -54.95 33.26 -24.95
C HIS A 439 -55.60 33.02 -23.58
N GLY A 440 -54.76 33.06 -22.55
CA GLY A 440 -55.15 32.91 -21.15
C GLY A 440 -54.15 33.60 -20.24
N ASN A 441 -54.37 34.90 -20.01
CA ASN A 441 -53.64 35.78 -19.09
C ASN A 441 -52.86 35.06 -17.97
N PHE A 442 -51.54 35.09 -18.03
CA PHE A 442 -50.70 35.06 -16.84
C PHE A 442 -49.55 36.08 -16.97
N VAL A 443 -49.51 36.98 -16.00
CA VAL A 443 -48.51 38.04 -15.83
C VAL A 443 -47.18 37.40 -15.47
N ILE A 444 -46.16 37.59 -16.32
CA ILE A 444 -44.76 37.30 -15.98
C ILE A 444 -44.17 38.59 -15.39
N GLN A 445 -43.79 38.53 -14.11
CA GLN A 445 -42.90 39.52 -13.51
C GLN A 445 -41.46 39.17 -13.88
N ASP A 446 -40.86 40.03 -14.69
CA ASP A 446 -39.42 40.09 -14.93
C ASP A 446 -38.64 40.28 -13.62
N SER A 447 -37.54 39.55 -13.48
CA SER A 447 -36.36 40.12 -12.80
C SER A 447 -35.07 39.61 -13.43
N ASN A 448 -34.50 40.49 -14.25
CA ASN A 448 -33.15 40.43 -14.76
C ASN A 448 -32.12 40.63 -13.62
N SER A 449 -31.05 39.85 -13.72
CA SER A 449 -29.64 40.14 -13.37
C SER A 449 -29.28 41.36 -12.50
N SER A 450 -28.41 41.18 -11.50
CA SER A 450 -27.02 41.71 -11.56
C SER A 450 -26.15 41.28 -10.38
N MET A 451 -24.85 41.18 -10.68
CA MET A 451 -23.66 41.17 -9.82
C MET A 451 -23.73 41.90 -8.47
N GLY A 452 -22.96 41.41 -7.49
CA GLY A 452 -22.52 42.18 -6.31
C GLY A 452 -21.47 41.43 -5.48
N TYR A 453 -20.37 42.10 -5.16
CA TYR A 453 -19.12 41.62 -4.55
C TYR A 453 -19.19 41.29 -3.04
N LEU A 454 -18.24 40.43 -2.62
CA LEU A 454 -17.48 40.34 -1.35
C LEU A 454 -17.89 41.17 -0.12
N SER A 455 -18.06 40.49 1.03
CA SER A 455 -17.54 40.94 2.34
C SER A 455 -17.39 39.78 3.32
N TYR A 456 -16.21 39.73 3.94
CA TYR A 456 -15.80 38.95 5.11
C TYR A 456 -16.63 39.33 6.35
N ASP A 457 -17.02 38.37 7.21
CA ASP A 457 -16.71 38.40 8.65
C ASP A 457 -16.97 37.05 9.35
N ASN A 458 -16.25 36.87 10.46
CA ASN A 458 -16.04 35.70 11.29
C ASN A 458 -17.30 35.10 11.93
N GLY A 459 -17.31 33.77 12.08
CA GLY A 459 -18.30 33.05 12.89
C GLY A 459 -17.89 31.60 13.14
N ILE A 460 -17.10 31.39 14.18
CA ILE A 460 -16.73 30.08 14.72
C ILE A 460 -18.00 29.38 15.24
N TRP A 461 -18.32 28.21 14.70
CA TRP A 461 -19.19 27.22 15.35
C TRP A 461 -18.47 25.88 15.42
N ARG A 462 -18.19 25.46 16.65
CA ARG A 462 -17.73 24.11 17.01
C ARG A 462 -18.93 23.17 16.96
N SER A 463 -18.86 22.13 16.12
CA SER A 463 -19.70 20.94 16.28
C SER A 463 -18.77 19.73 16.46
N LEU A 464 -18.74 19.22 17.68
CA LEU A 464 -18.22 17.91 18.05
C LEU A 464 -19.06 16.84 17.34
N ILE A 465 -18.44 16.02 16.49
CA ILE A 465 -19.01 14.75 16.02
C ILE A 465 -18.18 13.64 16.65
N VAL A 466 -18.85 12.85 17.49
CA VAL A 466 -18.38 11.57 18.01
C VAL A 466 -18.76 10.52 16.97
N GLU A 467 -17.79 9.93 16.29
CA GLU A 467 -18.02 8.75 15.45
C GLU A 467 -17.62 7.49 16.23
N LEU A 468 -18.64 6.72 16.63
CA LEU A 468 -18.52 5.33 17.04
C LEU A 468 -18.28 4.46 15.78
N PHE A 469 -17.11 3.83 15.70
CA PHE A 469 -16.87 2.74 14.74
C PHE A 469 -17.40 1.42 15.32
N ILE A 470 -18.47 0.89 14.73
CA ILE A 470 -18.90 -0.50 14.90
C ILE A 470 -18.24 -1.31 13.78
N VAL A 471 -17.25 -2.13 14.14
CA VAL A 471 -16.64 -3.13 13.27
C VAL A 471 -17.48 -4.41 13.33
N PHE A 472 -18.07 -4.79 12.20
CA PHE A 472 -18.65 -6.13 12.03
C PHE A 472 -17.54 -7.12 11.65
N LEU A 473 -17.25 -8.05 12.56
CA LEU A 473 -16.48 -9.26 12.30
C LEU A 473 -17.36 -10.27 11.56
N LEU A 474 -16.89 -10.80 10.44
CA LEU A 474 -17.38 -12.06 9.87
C LEU A 474 -16.31 -13.14 10.06
N PRO A 475 -16.70 -14.38 10.45
CA PRO A 475 -15.77 -15.46 10.72
C PRO A 475 -15.33 -16.12 9.40
N LEU A 476 -14.04 -16.46 9.34
CA LEU A 476 -13.50 -17.43 8.40
C LEU A 476 -13.85 -18.84 8.91
N ASN A 477 -14.45 -19.65 8.04
CA ASN A 477 -14.40 -21.11 8.10
C ASN A 477 -13.54 -21.60 6.94
#